data_AF-A0A2E5BNS7-F1
#
_entry.id   AF-A0A2E5BNS7-F1
#
_cell.length_a   1.000
_cell.length_b   1.000
_cell.length_c   1.000
_cell.angle_alpha   90.00
_cell.angle_beta   90.00
_cell.angle_gamma   90.00
#
_symmetry.space_group_name_H-M   'P 1'
#
loop_
_entity.id
_entity.type
_entity.pdbx_description
1 polymer ?
#
loop_
_entity_poly.entity_id
_entity_poly.type
_entity_poly.pdbx_seq_one_letter_code
_entity_poly.pdbx_strand_id
1 'polypeptide(L)' 'MTDFLVALGLVLVLEGLLYALFPGAMKRMVMLVLTMPDEAIRRSGLVALALGVVIVWLVRV' A
#
# COMPACT_ATOMS: atom_id res chain seq x y z
N MET A 1 20.12 -5.40 -7.44
CA MET A 1 20.40 -4.55 -6.26
C MET A 1 19.70 -3.19 -6.35
N THR A 2 19.61 -2.59 -7.55
CA THR A 2 18.86 -1.34 -7.81
C THR A 2 17.34 -1.49 -7.74
N ASP A 3 16.79 -2.65 -8.11
CA ASP A 3 15.33 -2.83 -8.18
C ASP A 3 14.60 -2.60 -6.85
N PHE A 4 15.24 -2.93 -5.73
CA PHE A 4 14.69 -2.66 -4.40
C PHE A 4 14.59 -1.16 -4.12
N LEU A 5 15.63 -0.40 -4.47
CA LEU A 5 15.63 1.06 -4.34
C LEU A 5 14.59 1.70 -5.27
N VAL A 6 14.42 1.17 -6.48
CA VAL A 6 13.38 1.62 -7.41
C VAL A 6 11.99 1.34 -6.84
N ALA A 7 11.75 0.13 -6.33
CA ALA A 7 10.47 -0.22 -5.71
C ALA A 7 10.16 0.68 -4.50
N LEU A 8 11.15 0.93 -3.65
CA LEU A 8 11.02 1.85 -2.51
C LEU A 8 10.71 3.28 -2.96
N GLY A 9 11.41 3.77 -3.99
CA GLY A 9 11.15 5.08 -4.58
C GLY A 9 9.73 5.20 -5.14
N LEU A 10 9.26 4.18 -5.86
CA LEU A 10 7.90 4.16 -6.41
C LEU A 10 6.82 4.17 -5.32
N VAL A 11 7.00 3.41 -4.23
CA VAL A 11 6.08 3.43 -3.09
C VAL A 11 5.98 4.84 -2.49
N LEU A 12 7.11 5.52 -2.31
CA LEU A 12 7.13 6.90 -1.79
C LEU A 12 6.46 7.91 -2.74
N VAL A 13 6.70 7.77 -4.05
CA VAL A 13 6.06 8.63 -5.05
C VAL A 13 4.54 8.43 -5.05
N LEU A 14 4.07 7.18 -5.02
CA LEU A 14 2.64 6.86 -5.02
C LEU A 14 1.95 7.35 -3.73
N GLU A 15 2.52 7.04 -2.56
CA GLU A 15 2.01 7.54 -1.27
C GLU A 15 1.97 9.08 -1.26
N GLY A 16 3.08 9.73 -1.62
CA GLY A 16 3.17 11.20 -1.66
C GLY A 16 2.16 11.83 -2.63
N LEU A 17 1.93 11.22 -3.78
CA LEU A 17 0.96 11.68 -4.77
C LEU A 17 -0.48 11.61 -4.21
N LEU A 18 -0.83 10.52 -3.52
CA LEU A 18 -2.15 10.38 -2.88
C LEU A 18 -2.37 11.44 -1.80
N TYR A 19 -1.36 11.71 -0.97
CA TYR A 19 -1.45 12.79 0.03
C TYR A 19 -1.53 14.18 -0.60
N ALA A 20 -0.80 14.43 -1.69
CA ALA A 20 -0.78 15.73 -2.36
C ALA A 20 -2.08 16.02 -3.13
N LEU A 21 -2.61 15.04 -3.87
CA LEU A 21 -3.82 15.22 -4.67
C LEU A 21 -5.11 15.04 -3.87
N PHE A 22 -5.14 14.09 -2.92
CA PHE A 22 -6.35 13.70 -2.20
C PHE A 22 -6.17 13.66 -0.67
N PRO A 23 -5.72 14.76 -0.03
CA PRO A 23 -5.45 14.78 1.41
C PRO A 23 -6.70 14.48 2.26
N GLY A 24 -7.89 14.88 1.79
CA GLY A 24 -9.15 14.60 2.47
C GLY A 24 -9.54 13.12 2.47
N ALA A 25 -9.29 12.43 1.35
CA ALA A 25 -9.56 10.99 1.24
C ALA A 25 -8.63 10.20 2.16
N MET A 26 -7.34 10.55 2.19
CA MET A 26 -6.36 9.90 3.08
C MET A 26 -6.72 10.06 4.56
N LYS A 27 -7.13 11.26 4.99
CA LYS A 27 -7.59 11.48 6.37
C LYS A 27 -8.79 10.60 6.72
N ARG A 28 -9.77 10.48 5.82
CA ARG A 28 -10.93 9.59 6.02
C ARG A 28 -10.53 8.12 6.07
N MET A 29 -9.59 7.70 5.23
CA MET A 29 -9.09 6.33 5.22
C MET A 29 -8.42 5.97 6.55
N VAL A 30 -7.57 6.86 7.09
CA VAL A 30 -6.95 6.67 8.41
C VAL A 30 -8.01 6.57 9.51
N MET A 31 -9.02 7.45 9.50
CA MET A 31 -10.13 7.39 10.47
C MET A 31 -10.88 6.05 10.41
N LEU A 32 -11.10 5.50 9.21
CA LEU A 32 -11.72 4.19 9.05
C LEU A 32 -10.85 3.08 9.63
N VAL A 33 -9.54 3.11 9.34
CA VAL A 33 -8.59 2.11 9.86
C VAL A 33 -8.58 2.11 11.40
N LEU A 34 -8.64 3.28 12.04
CA LEU A 34 -8.68 3.39 13.50
C LEU A 34 -9.94 2.78 14.13
N THR A 35 -11.02 2.63 13.37
CA THR A 35 -12.28 2.00 13.83
C THR A 35 -12.35 0.51 13.56
N MET A 36 -11.39 -0.05 12.79
CA MET A 36 -11.36 -1.47 12.45
C MET A 36 -10.68 -2.29 13.56
N PRO A 37 -11.15 -3.51 13.85
CA PRO A 37 -10.43 -4.41 14.74
C PRO A 37 -9.11 -4.86 14.12
N ASP A 38 -8.08 -5.05 14.95
CA ASP A 38 -6.72 -5.44 14.52
C ASP A 38 -6.70 -6.69 13.64
N GLU A 39 -7.60 -7.64 13.89
CA GLU A 39 -7.76 -8.85 13.08
C GLU A 39 -8.12 -8.54 11.62
N ALA A 40 -9.01 -7.57 11.40
CA ALA A 40 -9.41 -7.17 10.06
C ALA A 40 -8.27 -6.45 9.32
N ILE A 41 -7.53 -5.59 10.02
CA ILE A 41 -6.34 -4.91 9.49
C ILE A 41 -5.26 -5.94 9.11
N ARG A 42 -5.04 -6.95 9.96
CA ARG A 42 -4.06 -8.01 9.69
C ARG A 42 -4.44 -8.84 8.47
N ARG A 43 -5.71 -9.22 8.34
CA ARG A 43 -6.20 -9.99 7.18
C ARG A 43 -6.12 -9.17 5.90
N SER A 44 -6.53 -7.91 5.91
CA SER A 44 -6.43 -7.06 4.72
C SER A 44 -4.97 -6.83 4.30
N GLY A 45 -4.07 -6.63 5.27
CA GLY A 45 -2.63 -6.55 5.02
C GLY A 45 -2.05 -7.83 4.41
N LEU A 46 -2.43 -9.00 4.91
CA LEU A 46 -2.00 -10.29 4.35
C LEU A 46 -2.50 -10.49 2.92
N VAL A 47 -3.76 -10.12 2.63
CA VAL A 47 -4.32 -10.18 1.28
C VAL A 47 -3.57 -9.22 0.35
N ALA A 48 -3.32 -7.99 0.78
CA ALA A 48 -2.57 -7.00 -0.01
C ALA A 48 -1.14 -7.48 -0.29
N LEU A 49 -0.46 -8.07 0.69
CA LEU A 49 0.86 -8.67 0.52
C LEU A 49 0.84 -9.80 -0.50
N ALA A 50 -0.10 -10.75 -0.37
CA ALA A 50 -0.22 -11.88 -1.28
C ALA A 50 -0.46 -11.41 -2.72
N LEU A 51 -1.37 -10.45 -2.92
CA LEU A 51 -1.62 -9.85 -4.23
C LEU A 51 -0.40 -9.14 -4.78
N GLY A 52 0.32 -8.36 -3.96
CA GLY A 52 1.55 -7.69 -4.37
C GLY A 52 2.62 -8.67 -4.85
N VAL A 53 2.80 -9.79 -4.13
CA VAL A 53 3.73 -10.86 -4.54
C VAL A 53 3.29 -11.50 -5.86
N VAL A 54 2.00 -11.82 -6.03
CA VAL A 54 1.49 -12.40 -7.27
C VAL A 54 1.69 -11.46 -8.46
N ILE A 55 1.43 -10.16 -8.30
CA ILE A 55 1.63 -9.16 -9.36
C ILE A 55 3.11 -9.06 -9.74
N VAL A 56 4.00 -8.94 -8.75
CA VAL A 56 5.45 -8.87 -9.01
C VAL A 56 5.94 -10.15 -9.68
N TRP A 57 5.45 -11.30 -9.25
CA TRP A 57 5.77 -12.59 -9.88
C TRP A 57 5.29 -12.60 -11.34
N LEU A 58 4.04 -12.27 -11.64
CA LEU A 58 3.52 -12.26 -13.01
C LEU A 58 4.24 -11.27 -13.95
N VAL A 59 4.66 -10.11 -13.44
CA VAL A 59 5.38 -9.11 -14.25
C VAL A 59 6.85 -9.53 -14.48
N ARG A 60 7.42 -10.35 -13.59
CA ARG A 60 8.83 -10.72 -13.60
C ARG A 60 9.10 -12.17 -14.06
N VAL A 61 8.07 -12.98 -14.21
CA VAL A 61 8.06 -14.28 -14.89
C VAL A 61 8.29 -14.08 -16.38
#